data_AF-A0A2H2ZML7-F1
#
_entry.id   AF-A0A2H2ZML7-F1
#
_cell.length_a   1.000
_cell.length_b   1.000
_cell.length_c   1.000
_cell.angle_alpha   90.00
_cell.angle_beta   90.00
_cell.angle_gamma   90.00
#
_symmetry.space_group_name_H-M   'P 1'
#
loop_
_entity.id
_entity.type
_entity.pdbx_description
1 polymer ?
#
loop_
_entity_poly.entity_id
_entity_poly.type
_entity_poly.pdbx_seq_one_letter_code
_entity_poly.pdbx_strand_id
1 'polypeptide(L)'
;MGVAVFKFDVTQEETDRLSITSRPSASPLDDSYMNQLPVSRHFNHSLRYRLRMCFTRKNEGLATLDIATWSRRATYWPPHIFVSVNEKILHVRRKQHFHHDLPLELTDSLSRGKNRIKVSLPLFPGNLIQDIAYFMAVERIVTLDHDTVWDMVTSGPHVTVEVAKKEICRRLKGLDTDEIIIESDAIAVSVTDLYSSTLNEMPVRGRKCLHLECFDLETWLRSRPSKPSQGLGEPTTVDCWACPICGLDARPCNLQVDDFFADVAKQLLASGKTGVKKIEVLADGSWTAIEEVNEGEELSGSEGAQQSPPSRVKIQEETPDTMD
;
A
#
# COMPACT_ATOMS: atom_id res chain seq x y z
N MET A 1 -24.98 -12.09 21.97
CA MET A 1 -24.39 -12.97 20.93
C MET A 1 -24.48 -12.24 19.61
N GLY A 2 -23.36 -11.86 19.01
CA GLY A 2 -23.38 -11.20 17.71
C GLY A 2 -23.22 -12.24 16.60
N VAL A 3 -24.29 -12.60 15.91
CA VAL A 3 -24.19 -13.32 14.64
C VAL A 3 -24.50 -12.33 13.53
N ALA A 4 -23.52 -12.08 12.66
CA ALA A 4 -23.68 -11.27 11.47
C ALA A 4 -23.71 -12.17 10.24
N VAL A 5 -24.57 -11.84 9.27
CA VAL A 5 -24.66 -12.56 8.00
C VAL A 5 -24.50 -11.57 6.86
N PHE A 6 -23.44 -11.72 6.10
CA PHE A 6 -23.14 -10.95 4.90
C PHE A 6 -23.50 -11.77 3.67
N LYS A 7 -24.01 -11.10 2.65
CA LYS A 7 -24.35 -11.69 1.37
C LYS A 7 -23.80 -10.80 0.26
N PHE A 8 -23.18 -11.40 -0.73
CA PHE A 8 -22.70 -10.70 -1.93
C PHE A 8 -22.84 -11.64 -3.13
N ASP A 9 -22.91 -11.06 -4.32
CA ASP A 9 -23.02 -11.81 -5.56
C ASP A 9 -21.67 -11.89 -6.26
N VAL A 10 -21.38 -13.03 -6.88
CA VAL A 10 -20.19 -13.23 -7.74
C VAL A 10 -20.69 -13.58 -9.13
N THR A 11 -20.40 -12.72 -10.09
CA THR A 11 -20.87 -12.89 -11.47
C THR A 11 -20.17 -14.07 -12.17
N GLN A 12 -20.70 -14.48 -13.33
CA GLN A 12 -20.03 -15.49 -14.16
C GLN A 12 -18.66 -14.98 -14.62
N GLU A 13 -18.57 -13.73 -15.08
CA GLU A 13 -17.31 -13.12 -15.50
C GLU A 13 -16.27 -13.13 -14.37
N GLU A 14 -16.68 -12.78 -13.14
CA GLU A 14 -15.78 -12.83 -11.99
C GLU A 14 -15.36 -14.25 -11.63
N THR A 15 -16.26 -15.22 -11.80
CA THR A 15 -15.97 -16.65 -11.57
C THR A 15 -14.92 -17.16 -12.55
N ASP A 16 -15.05 -16.80 -13.83
CA ASP A 16 -14.13 -17.21 -14.90
C ASP A 16 -12.72 -16.60 -14.72
N ARG A 17 -12.65 -15.48 -14.01
CA ARG A 17 -11.41 -14.77 -13.70
C ARG A 17 -10.78 -15.19 -12.38
N LEU A 18 -11.40 -16.05 -11.56
CA LEU A 18 -10.81 -16.47 -10.29
C LEU A 18 -9.44 -17.13 -10.52
N SER A 19 -8.49 -16.88 -9.61
CA SER A 19 -7.21 -17.59 -9.62
C SER A 19 -7.44 -19.10 -9.48
N ILE A 20 -6.68 -19.89 -10.22
CA ILE A 20 -6.89 -21.34 -10.31
C ILE A 20 -6.04 -22.06 -9.27
N THR A 21 -6.67 -22.61 -8.23
CA THR A 21 -5.98 -23.44 -7.23
C THR A 21 -5.98 -24.91 -7.67
N SER A 22 -4.84 -25.42 -8.13
CA SER A 22 -4.64 -26.84 -8.35
C SER A 22 -4.22 -27.53 -7.06
N ARG A 23 -4.98 -28.54 -6.63
CA ARG A 23 -4.62 -29.43 -5.53
C ARG A 23 -4.13 -30.75 -6.11
N PRO A 24 -2.96 -31.24 -5.69
CA PRO A 24 -2.44 -32.51 -6.18
C PRO A 24 -3.34 -33.66 -5.73
N SER A 25 -3.50 -34.67 -6.58
CA SER A 25 -4.32 -35.83 -6.27
C SER A 25 -3.71 -36.60 -5.12
N ALA A 26 -4.50 -36.92 -4.10
CA ALA A 26 -4.10 -37.88 -3.06
C ALA A 26 -4.03 -39.28 -3.70
N SER A 27 -2.89 -39.64 -4.29
CA SER A 27 -2.66 -41.00 -4.77
C SER A 27 -2.23 -41.85 -3.56
N PRO A 28 -2.91 -42.96 -3.26
CA PRO A 28 -2.55 -43.85 -2.15
C PRO A 28 -1.25 -44.65 -2.40
N LEU A 29 -0.59 -44.45 -3.55
CA LEU A 29 0.64 -45.16 -3.96
C LEU A 29 1.89 -44.26 -3.95
N ASP A 30 1.77 -42.97 -3.58
CA ASP A 30 2.90 -42.03 -3.63
C ASP A 30 3.69 -42.06 -2.31
N ASP A 31 4.52 -43.10 -2.17
CA ASP A 31 5.56 -43.19 -1.14
C ASP A 31 6.75 -42.31 -1.55
N SER A 32 6.74 -41.02 -1.18
CA SER A 32 7.95 -40.24 -0.82
C SER A 32 7.61 -38.77 -0.51
N TYR A 33 8.02 -38.31 0.67
CA TYR A 33 8.43 -36.98 1.18
C TYR A 33 8.19 -35.65 0.41
N MET A 34 7.37 -35.57 -0.62
CA MET A 34 6.98 -34.34 -1.30
C MET A 34 5.46 -34.19 -1.18
N ASN A 35 5.02 -33.69 -0.03
CA ASN A 35 3.66 -33.13 0.09
C ASN A 35 3.53 -32.03 -0.96
N GLN A 36 3.00 -32.36 -2.14
CA GLN A 36 2.76 -31.38 -3.18
C GLN A 36 1.77 -30.35 -2.58
N LEU A 37 2.24 -29.11 -2.44
CA LEU A 37 1.43 -28.05 -1.86
C LEU A 37 0.40 -27.58 -2.89
N PRO A 38 -0.80 -27.15 -2.47
CA PRO A 38 -1.74 -26.48 -3.37
C PRO A 38 -1.06 -25.29 -4.05
N VAL A 39 -1.17 -25.23 -5.38
CA VAL A 39 -0.62 -24.14 -6.19
C VAL A 39 -1.77 -23.28 -6.70
N SER A 40 -1.74 -21.99 -6.36
CA SER A 40 -2.66 -20.99 -6.92
C SER A 40 -1.99 -20.31 -8.10
N ARG A 41 -2.55 -20.48 -9.30
CA ARG A 41 -2.06 -19.86 -10.54
C ARG A 41 -2.74 -18.51 -10.73
N HIS A 42 -1.92 -17.49 -10.94
CA HIS A 42 -2.34 -16.14 -11.23
C HIS A 42 -2.05 -15.80 -12.69
N PHE A 43 -2.91 -15.00 -13.29
CA PHE A 43 -2.77 -14.47 -14.65
C PHE A 43 -3.22 -13.01 -14.66
N ASN A 44 -2.91 -12.28 -15.73
CA ASN A 44 -3.32 -10.89 -15.84
C ASN A 44 -4.86 -10.77 -15.76
N HIS A 45 -5.35 -9.82 -14.97
CA HIS A 45 -6.76 -9.63 -14.60
C HIS A 45 -7.42 -10.74 -13.76
N SER A 46 -6.65 -11.70 -13.25
CA SER A 46 -7.17 -12.72 -12.34
C SER A 46 -7.65 -12.12 -11.01
N LEU A 47 -8.68 -12.73 -10.44
CA LEU A 47 -9.37 -12.29 -9.24
C LEU A 47 -9.08 -13.20 -8.06
N ARG A 48 -8.98 -12.59 -6.88
CA ARG A 48 -9.03 -13.28 -5.59
C ARG A 48 -9.96 -12.54 -4.65
N TYR A 49 -10.55 -13.27 -3.73
CA TYR A 49 -11.42 -12.73 -2.71
C TYR A 49 -10.89 -13.10 -1.33
N ARG A 50 -10.80 -12.11 -0.45
CA ARG A 50 -10.44 -12.33 0.96
C ARG A 50 -11.37 -11.56 1.89
N LEU A 51 -11.69 -12.14 3.05
CA LEU A 51 -12.40 -11.46 4.12
C LEU A 51 -11.36 -10.82 5.04
N ARG A 52 -11.55 -9.55 5.33
CA ARG A 52 -10.72 -8.81 6.30
C ARG A 52 -11.60 -8.13 7.33
N MET A 53 -11.10 -8.10 8.55
CA MET A 53 -11.66 -7.33 9.66
C MET A 53 -10.58 -6.43 10.23
N CYS A 54 -10.94 -5.21 10.60
CA CYS A 54 -10.11 -4.32 11.39
C CYS A 54 -10.99 -3.67 12.47
N PHE A 55 -10.40 -2.80 13.28
CA PHE A 55 -11.11 -2.05 14.31
C PHE A 55 -10.68 -0.60 14.31
N THR A 56 -11.51 0.26 14.90
CA THR A 56 -11.17 1.64 15.22
C THR A 56 -11.76 2.06 16.56
N ARG A 57 -11.29 3.16 17.15
CA ARG A 57 -11.87 3.69 18.39
C ARG A 57 -13.23 4.34 18.13
N LYS A 58 -14.23 4.11 18.99
CA LYS A 58 -15.60 4.63 18.83
C LYS A 58 -15.66 6.16 18.89
N ASN A 59 -14.73 6.81 19.58
CA ASN A 59 -14.62 8.27 19.65
C ASN A 59 -14.30 8.91 18.29
N GLU A 60 -13.86 8.14 17.29
CA GLU A 60 -13.73 8.62 15.92
C GLU A 60 -15.10 8.82 15.24
N GLY A 61 -16.20 8.39 15.86
CA GLY A 61 -17.57 8.61 15.36
C GLY A 61 -17.85 7.99 13.97
N LEU A 62 -16.94 7.15 13.48
CA LEU A 62 -16.91 6.74 12.09
C LEU A 62 -17.88 5.57 11.88
N ALA A 63 -18.90 5.77 11.04
CA ALA A 63 -19.81 4.70 10.65
C ALA A 63 -19.27 3.85 9.48
N THR A 64 -18.36 4.41 8.68
CA THR A 64 -17.79 3.79 7.48
C THR A 64 -16.34 4.19 7.30
N LEU A 65 -15.47 3.26 6.91
CA LEU A 65 -14.09 3.56 6.52
C LEU A 65 -14.01 3.82 5.01
N ASP A 66 -13.36 4.90 4.61
CA ASP A 66 -13.05 5.11 3.19
C ASP A 66 -11.98 4.10 2.73
N ILE A 67 -11.95 3.82 1.42
CA ILE A 67 -11.12 2.75 0.86
C ILE A 67 -9.61 3.00 1.09
N ALA A 68 -9.16 4.26 1.07
CA ALA A 68 -7.76 4.59 1.25
C ALA A 68 -7.34 4.40 2.72
N THR A 69 -8.19 4.76 3.68
CA THR A 69 -7.93 4.46 5.10
C THR A 69 -8.00 2.96 5.37
N TRP A 70 -9.02 2.29 4.81
CA TRP A 70 -9.16 0.83 4.90
C TRP A 70 -7.90 0.12 4.42
N SER A 71 -7.35 0.45 3.25
CA SER A 71 -6.19 -0.24 2.66
C SER A 71 -4.93 -0.21 3.53
N ARG A 72 -4.82 0.75 4.45
CA ARG A 72 -3.68 0.91 5.35
C ARG A 72 -3.84 0.26 6.73
N ARG A 73 -5.07 -0.14 7.10
CA ARG A 73 -5.33 -0.80 8.38
C ARG A 73 -4.87 -2.26 8.36
N ALA A 74 -4.26 -2.69 9.47
CA ALA A 74 -3.92 -4.08 9.70
C ALA A 74 -5.19 -4.94 9.86
N THR A 75 -5.06 -6.23 9.57
CA THR A 75 -6.13 -7.17 9.89
C THR A 75 -6.12 -7.42 11.39
N TYR A 76 -7.30 -7.60 11.97
CA TYR A 76 -7.46 -7.99 13.36
C TYR A 76 -8.61 -8.99 13.48
N TRP A 77 -8.34 -10.11 14.16
CA TRP A 77 -9.32 -11.15 14.46
C TRP A 77 -9.53 -11.26 15.97
N PRO A 78 -10.73 -10.95 16.49
CA PRO A 78 -11.06 -11.18 17.88
C PRO A 78 -10.76 -12.63 18.33
N PRO A 79 -10.38 -12.85 19.61
CA PRO A 79 -9.96 -14.17 20.11
C PRO A 79 -10.98 -15.29 19.82
N HIS A 80 -12.27 -15.03 19.98
CA HIS A 80 -13.33 -16.01 19.73
C HIS A 80 -14.20 -15.54 18.57
N ILE A 81 -13.70 -15.65 17.34
CA ILE A 81 -14.45 -15.41 16.11
C ILE A 81 -14.55 -16.71 15.30
N PHE A 82 -15.74 -16.98 14.75
CA PHE A 82 -15.98 -18.11 13.86
C PHE A 82 -16.59 -17.61 12.56
N VAL A 83 -16.05 -18.07 11.43
CA VAL A 83 -16.51 -17.68 10.10
C VAL A 83 -16.89 -18.92 9.31
N SER A 84 -18.06 -18.90 8.68
CA SER A 84 -18.43 -19.86 7.64
C SER A 84 -18.82 -19.16 6.35
N VAL A 85 -18.46 -19.77 5.23
CA VAL A 85 -18.74 -19.29 3.87
C VAL A 85 -19.47 -20.40 3.14
N ASN A 86 -20.70 -20.13 2.68
CA ASN A 86 -21.55 -21.13 2.03
C ASN A 86 -21.64 -22.44 2.84
N GLU A 87 -21.90 -22.31 4.15
CA GLU A 87 -21.96 -23.41 5.15
C GLU A 87 -20.64 -24.14 5.43
N LYS A 88 -19.54 -23.82 4.74
CA LYS A 88 -18.21 -24.34 5.03
C LYS A 88 -17.52 -23.48 6.08
N ILE A 89 -17.08 -24.09 7.18
CA ILE A 89 -16.30 -23.40 8.22
C ILE A 89 -14.90 -23.11 7.67
N LEU A 90 -14.45 -21.87 7.82
CA LEU A 90 -13.10 -21.45 7.47
C LEU A 90 -12.38 -20.91 8.72
N HIS A 91 -11.12 -21.28 8.88
CA HIS A 91 -10.31 -20.87 10.03
C HIS A 91 -9.52 -19.60 9.72
N VAL A 92 -9.70 -18.57 10.54
CA VAL A 92 -8.91 -17.34 10.48
C VAL A 92 -7.44 -17.60 10.78
N ARG A 93 -6.55 -16.85 10.14
CA ARG A 93 -5.10 -16.96 10.30
C ARG A 93 -4.63 -15.89 11.28
N ARG A 94 -4.08 -16.32 12.42
CA ARG A 94 -3.86 -15.45 13.58
C ARG A 94 -2.40 -15.07 13.80
N LYS A 95 -2.20 -13.95 14.49
CA LYS A 95 -0.88 -13.42 14.88
C LYS A 95 0.01 -14.39 15.62
N GLN A 96 -0.54 -15.31 16.43
CA GLN A 96 0.26 -16.33 17.12
C GLN A 96 1.07 -17.23 16.17
N HIS A 97 0.61 -17.40 14.93
CA HIS A 97 1.25 -18.27 13.94
C HIS A 97 2.00 -17.50 12.86
N PHE A 98 1.63 -16.23 12.62
CA PHE A 98 2.10 -15.44 11.47
C PHE A 98 2.73 -14.10 11.86
N HIS A 99 2.98 -13.87 13.16
CA HIS A 99 3.39 -12.61 13.78
C HIS A 99 2.35 -11.48 13.74
N HIS A 100 1.42 -11.51 12.78
CA HIS A 100 0.26 -10.61 12.65
C HIS A 100 -0.96 -11.40 12.16
N ASP A 101 -2.16 -10.86 12.35
CA ASP A 101 -3.38 -11.47 11.82
C ASP A 101 -3.41 -11.33 10.27
N LEU A 102 -3.78 -12.40 9.56
CA LEU A 102 -3.84 -12.42 8.11
C LEU A 102 -5.29 -12.45 7.62
N PRO A 103 -5.63 -11.76 6.51
CA PRO A 103 -6.94 -11.88 5.88
C PRO A 103 -7.29 -13.34 5.56
N LEU A 104 -8.59 -13.66 5.63
CA LEU A 104 -9.11 -14.98 5.37
C LEU A 104 -9.39 -15.16 3.87
N GLU A 105 -8.64 -16.02 3.20
CA GLU A 105 -8.82 -16.33 1.77
C GLU A 105 -10.18 -17.01 1.53
N LEU A 106 -10.95 -16.48 0.58
CA LEU A 106 -12.30 -16.95 0.26
C LEU A 106 -12.38 -17.63 -1.10
N THR A 107 -11.45 -17.33 -2.03
CA THR A 107 -11.54 -17.67 -3.46
C THR A 107 -12.02 -19.10 -3.73
N ASP A 108 -11.39 -20.11 -3.13
CA ASP A 108 -11.72 -21.54 -3.29
C ASP A 108 -13.09 -21.97 -2.71
N SER A 109 -13.78 -21.10 -1.97
CA SER A 109 -15.06 -21.41 -1.30
C SER A 109 -16.23 -20.60 -1.85
N LEU A 110 -15.99 -19.81 -2.91
CA LEU A 110 -17.02 -19.06 -3.60
C LEU A 110 -17.70 -19.89 -4.68
N SER A 111 -18.94 -19.54 -4.98
CA SER A 111 -19.74 -20.11 -6.05
C SER A 111 -20.35 -18.97 -6.87
N ARG A 112 -20.69 -19.24 -8.14
CA ARG A 112 -21.41 -18.27 -8.96
C ARG A 112 -22.73 -17.87 -8.30
N GLY A 113 -23.04 -16.58 -8.33
CA GLY A 113 -24.23 -15.98 -7.76
C GLY A 113 -24.05 -15.66 -6.28
N LYS A 114 -25.10 -15.88 -5.49
CA LYS A 114 -25.19 -15.38 -4.12
C LYS A 114 -24.37 -16.21 -3.14
N ASN A 115 -23.31 -15.62 -2.61
CA ASN A 115 -22.48 -16.18 -1.56
C ASN A 115 -22.92 -15.66 -0.18
N ARG A 116 -22.82 -16.51 0.84
CA ARG A 116 -23.20 -16.16 2.23
C ARG A 116 -22.03 -16.35 3.16
N ILE A 117 -21.66 -15.30 3.88
CA ILE A 117 -20.67 -15.33 4.96
C ILE A 117 -21.41 -15.16 6.29
N LYS A 118 -21.26 -16.12 7.19
CA LYS A 118 -21.78 -16.04 8.55
C LYS A 118 -20.60 -15.85 9.51
N VAL A 119 -20.67 -14.81 10.31
CA VAL A 119 -19.67 -14.48 11.32
C VAL A 119 -20.31 -14.55 12.69
N SER A 120 -19.76 -15.38 13.56
CA SER A 120 -20.17 -15.51 14.95
C SER A 120 -19.10 -14.89 15.84
N LEU A 121 -19.51 -13.87 16.58
CA LEU A 121 -18.72 -13.22 17.63
C LEU A 121 -19.45 -13.42 18.97
N PRO A 122 -19.23 -14.56 19.66
CA PRO A 122 -19.79 -14.82 20.98
C PRO A 122 -19.32 -13.80 22.02
N LEU A 123 -20.14 -13.61 23.06
CA LEU A 123 -19.84 -12.72 24.19
C LEU A 123 -18.87 -13.46 25.15
N PHE A 124 -17.59 -13.43 24.81
CA PHE A 124 -16.51 -13.86 25.70
C PHE A 124 -15.75 -12.63 26.21
N PRO A 125 -15.19 -12.65 27.44
CA PRO A 125 -14.42 -11.53 27.97
C PRO A 125 -13.36 -10.99 26.99
N GLY A 126 -12.62 -11.87 26.31
CA GLY A 126 -11.61 -11.45 25.31
C GLY A 126 -12.16 -10.82 24.02
N ASN A 127 -13.47 -10.87 23.79
CA ASN A 127 -14.14 -10.16 22.68
C ASN A 127 -14.80 -8.85 23.15
N LEU A 128 -14.86 -8.58 24.45
CA LEU A 128 -15.54 -7.43 25.04
C LEU A 128 -14.53 -6.29 25.28
N ILE A 129 -14.03 -5.75 24.18
CA ILE A 129 -13.12 -4.61 24.21
C ILE A 129 -13.96 -3.34 24.21
N GLN A 130 -13.74 -2.48 25.21
CA GLN A 130 -14.46 -1.22 25.33
C GLN A 130 -14.00 -0.24 24.25
N ASP A 131 -14.88 0.68 23.88
CA ASP A 131 -14.58 1.80 22.99
C ASP A 131 -13.99 1.48 21.62
N ILE A 132 -14.21 0.27 21.09
CA ILE A 132 -13.87 -0.06 19.70
C ILE A 132 -15.09 -0.41 18.84
N ALA A 133 -14.99 -0.10 17.55
CA ALA A 133 -15.91 -0.52 16.51
C ALA A 133 -15.17 -1.43 15.53
N TYR A 134 -15.76 -2.58 15.21
CA TYR A 134 -15.22 -3.50 14.20
C TYR A 134 -15.76 -3.18 12.82
N PHE A 135 -14.88 -3.20 11.82
CA PHE A 135 -15.22 -3.06 10.42
C PHE A 135 -14.81 -4.33 9.69
N MET A 136 -15.67 -4.81 8.80
CA MET A 136 -15.44 -6.02 8.04
C MET A 136 -15.88 -5.82 6.60
N ALA A 137 -15.05 -6.28 5.66
CA ALA A 137 -15.38 -6.25 4.24
C ALA A 137 -14.79 -7.46 3.52
N VAL A 138 -15.47 -7.83 2.43
CA VAL A 138 -14.93 -8.74 1.43
C VAL A 138 -14.14 -7.91 0.44
N GLU A 139 -12.85 -8.21 0.31
CA GLU A 139 -11.96 -7.52 -0.60
C GLU A 139 -11.82 -8.32 -1.89
N ARG A 140 -12.06 -7.65 -3.01
CA ARG A 140 -11.79 -8.18 -4.36
C ARG A 140 -10.41 -7.67 -4.79
N ILE A 141 -9.48 -8.60 -4.96
CA ILE A 141 -8.11 -8.35 -5.37
C ILE A 141 -7.98 -8.69 -6.84
N VAL A 142 -7.41 -7.79 -7.63
CA VAL A 142 -7.08 -8.00 -9.04
C VAL A 142 -5.57 -8.12 -9.17
N THR A 143 -5.09 -9.19 -9.78
CA THR A 143 -3.69 -9.31 -10.18
C THR A 143 -3.53 -8.73 -11.58
N LEU A 144 -2.57 -7.85 -11.76
CA LEU A 144 -2.22 -7.24 -13.03
C LEU A 144 -0.73 -7.51 -13.32
N ASP A 145 -0.38 -7.62 -14.60
CA ASP A 145 1.02 -7.64 -15.00
C ASP A 145 1.64 -6.23 -14.98
N HIS A 146 2.94 -6.17 -15.19
CA HIS A 146 3.72 -4.93 -15.09
C HIS A 146 3.22 -3.87 -16.07
N ASP A 147 3.09 -4.22 -17.35
CA ASP A 147 2.71 -3.27 -18.41
C ASP A 147 1.29 -2.74 -18.20
N THR A 148 0.35 -3.61 -17.79
CA THR A 148 -1.02 -3.17 -17.47
C THR A 148 -1.05 -2.20 -16.28
N VAL A 149 -0.20 -2.41 -15.27
CA VAL A 149 -0.07 -1.49 -14.13
C VAL A 149 0.57 -0.17 -14.57
N TRP A 150 1.62 -0.24 -15.39
CA TRP A 150 2.30 0.93 -15.94
C TRP A 150 1.32 1.81 -16.72
N ASP A 151 0.58 1.21 -17.66
CA ASP A 151 -0.41 1.91 -18.48
C ASP A 151 -1.55 2.48 -17.63
N MET A 152 -2.00 1.75 -16.60
CA MET A 152 -3.03 2.24 -15.67
C MET A 152 -2.60 3.53 -14.97
N VAL A 153 -1.34 3.62 -14.53
CA VAL A 153 -0.85 4.79 -13.81
C VAL A 153 -0.56 5.95 -14.77
N THR A 154 0.10 5.67 -15.89
CA THR A 154 0.52 6.69 -16.87
C THR A 154 -0.59 7.21 -17.77
N SER A 155 -1.68 6.45 -17.94
CA SER A 155 -2.90 6.92 -18.62
C SER A 155 -3.97 7.41 -17.63
N GLY A 156 -3.70 7.31 -16.33
CA GLY A 156 -4.59 7.73 -15.27
C GLY A 156 -4.64 9.25 -15.10
N PRO A 157 -5.32 9.75 -14.04
CA PRO A 157 -5.27 11.16 -13.69
C PRO A 157 -3.85 11.59 -13.30
N HIS A 158 -3.40 12.72 -13.83
CA HIS A 158 -2.13 13.35 -13.47
C HIS A 158 -2.37 14.53 -12.53
N VAL A 159 -1.36 14.84 -11.72
CA VAL A 159 -1.25 16.16 -11.08
C VAL A 159 -0.67 17.08 -12.15
N THR A 160 -1.52 17.95 -12.72
CA THR A 160 -1.06 18.88 -13.75
C THR A 160 -0.08 19.90 -13.18
N VAL A 161 0.72 20.50 -14.05
CA VAL A 161 1.68 21.56 -13.69
C VAL A 161 1.02 22.67 -12.88
N GLU A 162 -0.18 23.11 -13.26
CA GLU A 162 -0.91 24.18 -12.59
C GLU A 162 -1.35 23.78 -11.17
N VAL A 163 -1.80 22.53 -10.99
CA VAL A 163 -2.21 22.00 -9.68
C VAL A 163 -1.00 21.88 -8.75
N ALA A 164 0.12 21.34 -9.25
CA ALA A 164 1.37 21.25 -8.50
C ALA A 164 1.86 22.65 -8.07
N LYS A 165 1.90 23.60 -9.00
CA LYS A 165 2.26 25.00 -8.72
C LYS A 165 1.36 25.61 -7.66
N LYS A 166 0.04 25.46 -7.78
CA LYS A 166 -0.92 25.98 -6.79
C LYS A 166 -0.66 25.44 -5.38
N GLU A 167 -0.33 24.15 -5.27
CA GLU A 167 0.01 23.53 -3.98
C GLU A 167 1.34 24.05 -3.42
N ILE A 168 2.35 24.24 -4.28
CA ILE A 168 3.62 24.90 -3.90
C ILE A 168 3.34 26.32 -3.39
N CYS A 169 2.61 27.15 -4.15
CA CYS A 169 2.22 28.50 -3.72
C CYS A 169 1.53 28.49 -2.36
N ARG A 170 0.61 27.53 -2.14
CA ARG A 170 -0.16 27.41 -0.91
C ARG A 170 0.75 27.15 0.28
N ARG A 171 1.78 26.32 0.13
CA ARG A 171 2.76 26.03 1.20
C ARG A 171 3.64 27.22 1.52
N LEU A 172 4.12 27.92 0.50
CA LEU A 172 5.00 29.09 0.68
C LEU A 172 4.27 30.24 1.38
N LYS A 173 2.98 30.45 1.08
CA LYS A 173 2.16 31.52 1.66
C LYS A 173 1.66 31.24 3.09
N GLY A 174 1.89 30.05 3.66
CA GLY A 174 1.57 29.75 5.06
C GLY A 174 0.11 29.98 5.48
N LEU A 175 -0.87 29.88 4.57
CA LEU A 175 -2.26 30.16 4.92
C LEU A 175 -2.88 28.99 5.71
N ASP A 176 -2.90 29.13 7.05
CA ASP A 176 -4.03 28.90 7.98
C ASP A 176 -3.58 28.46 9.40
N THR A 177 -2.53 29.06 9.97
CA THR A 177 -2.27 28.98 11.42
C THR A 177 -1.89 30.36 11.94
N ASP A 178 -2.54 30.80 13.02
CA ASP A 178 -2.31 32.06 13.78
C ASP A 178 -0.91 32.16 14.44
N GLU A 179 0.10 31.53 13.86
CA GLU A 179 1.48 31.58 14.31
C GLU A 179 2.31 32.33 13.27
N ILE A 180 3.31 33.10 13.74
CA ILE A 180 4.18 33.92 12.90
C ILE A 180 4.98 32.99 11.99
N ILE A 181 4.50 32.76 10.76
CA ILE A 181 5.21 31.96 9.76
C ILE A 181 6.17 32.89 9.02
N ILE A 182 7.45 32.53 9.06
CA ILE A 182 8.49 33.08 8.18
C ILE A 182 8.05 32.77 6.75
N GLU A 183 7.62 33.79 5.99
CA GLU A 183 7.42 33.67 4.54
C GLU A 183 8.75 33.21 3.93
N SER A 184 8.79 31.94 3.50
CA SER A 184 9.89 31.45 2.68
C SER A 184 9.51 31.70 1.23
N ASP A 185 10.36 32.39 0.48
CA ASP A 185 10.13 32.67 -0.94
C ASP A 185 10.27 31.41 -1.81
N ALA A 186 10.88 30.36 -1.25
CA ALA A 186 11.18 29.11 -1.93
C ALA A 186 11.00 27.86 -1.06
N ILE A 187 10.79 26.70 -1.71
CA ILE A 187 10.77 25.39 -1.08
C ILE A 187 11.76 24.45 -1.77
N ALA A 188 12.62 23.81 -0.98
CA ALA A 188 13.53 22.78 -1.47
C ALA A 188 12.81 21.43 -1.53
N VAL A 189 12.82 20.77 -2.70
CA VAL A 189 12.16 19.47 -2.92
C VAL A 189 13.15 18.48 -3.53
N SER A 190 13.13 17.23 -3.05
CA SER A 190 13.91 16.13 -3.63
C SER A 190 13.35 15.75 -5.00
N VAL A 191 14.24 15.59 -5.99
CA VAL A 191 13.92 15.11 -7.34
C VAL A 191 14.43 13.70 -7.61
N THR A 192 15.05 13.08 -6.61
CA THR A 192 15.56 11.70 -6.69
C THR A 192 14.65 10.69 -5.99
N ASP A 193 14.63 9.48 -6.52
CA ASP A 193 13.91 8.34 -5.97
C ASP A 193 14.54 7.85 -4.66
N LEU A 194 13.69 7.39 -3.74
CA LEU A 194 14.11 6.93 -2.42
C LEU A 194 14.85 5.59 -2.42
N TYR A 195 14.69 4.77 -3.45
CA TYR A 195 15.29 3.43 -3.53
C TYR A 195 16.54 3.42 -4.41
N SER A 196 16.50 4.06 -5.58
CA SER A 196 17.65 4.11 -6.50
C SER A 196 18.61 5.27 -6.20
N SER A 197 18.16 6.31 -5.50
CA SER A 197 18.89 7.57 -5.34
C SER A 197 19.24 8.27 -6.67
N THR A 198 18.51 7.94 -7.74
CA THR A 198 18.63 8.58 -9.06
C THR A 198 17.46 9.51 -9.33
N LEU A 199 17.52 10.37 -10.34
CA LEU A 199 16.38 11.19 -10.75
C LEU A 199 15.12 10.34 -10.97
N ASN A 200 13.98 10.84 -10.53
CA ASN A 200 12.69 10.23 -10.82
C ASN A 200 12.38 10.39 -12.31
N GLU A 201 12.49 9.31 -13.09
CA GLU A 201 12.18 9.36 -14.53
C GLU A 201 10.67 9.44 -14.76
N MET A 202 9.91 8.67 -13.97
CA MET A 202 8.45 8.72 -13.94
C MET A 202 7.97 9.09 -12.53
N PRO A 203 7.97 10.38 -12.16
CA PRO A 203 7.65 10.82 -10.80
C PRO A 203 6.17 10.61 -10.51
N VAL A 204 5.90 9.78 -9.51
CA VAL A 204 4.54 9.48 -9.04
C VAL A 204 4.40 9.75 -7.55
N ARG A 205 3.16 10.04 -7.14
CA ARG A 205 2.74 10.05 -5.73
C ARG A 205 1.29 9.63 -5.58
N GLY A 206 0.90 9.22 -4.37
CA GLY A 206 -0.48 8.81 -4.08
C GLY A 206 -1.45 10.00 -4.11
N ARG A 207 -2.71 9.77 -4.48
CA ARG A 207 -3.76 10.83 -4.56
C ARG A 207 -3.97 11.60 -3.26
N LYS A 208 -3.73 10.96 -2.11
CA LYS A 208 -3.91 11.55 -0.78
C LYS A 208 -2.58 11.96 -0.14
N CYS A 209 -1.45 11.85 -0.85
CA CYS A 209 -0.16 12.26 -0.32
C CYS A 209 -0.12 13.78 -0.08
N LEU A 210 0.29 14.16 1.13
CA LEU A 210 0.45 15.56 1.54
C LEU A 210 1.91 16.05 1.44
N HIS A 211 2.81 15.28 0.86
CA HIS A 211 4.20 15.69 0.57
C HIS A 211 4.31 16.06 -0.92
N LEU A 212 5.25 16.94 -1.28
CA LEU A 212 5.49 17.32 -2.68
C LEU A 212 6.38 16.31 -3.40
N GLU A 213 7.27 15.67 -2.65
CA GLU A 213 8.25 14.71 -3.12
C GLU A 213 7.56 13.56 -3.86
N CYS A 214 8.10 13.21 -5.02
CA CYS A 214 7.70 12.05 -5.79
C CYS A 214 8.69 10.90 -5.59
N PHE A 215 8.26 9.69 -5.92
CA PHE A 215 9.11 8.52 -6.08
C PHE A 215 8.95 7.97 -7.50
N ASP A 216 9.91 7.20 -7.98
CA ASP A 216 9.92 6.72 -9.35
C ASP A 216 8.98 5.51 -9.52
N LEU A 217 8.14 5.54 -10.55
CA LEU A 217 7.14 4.50 -10.78
C LEU A 217 7.78 3.12 -10.99
N GLU A 218 8.78 3.02 -11.86
CA GLU A 218 9.40 1.73 -12.18
C GLU A 218 10.05 1.13 -10.94
N THR A 219 10.82 1.94 -10.23
CA THR A 219 11.52 1.53 -9.03
C THR A 219 10.53 1.15 -7.93
N TRP A 220 9.43 1.89 -7.81
CA TRP A 220 8.34 1.58 -6.88
C TRP A 220 7.70 0.22 -7.15
N LEU A 221 7.35 -0.08 -8.41
CA LEU A 221 6.74 -1.36 -8.80
C LEU A 221 7.69 -2.55 -8.55
N ARG A 222 8.97 -2.41 -8.92
CA ARG A 222 10.00 -3.45 -8.71
C ARG A 222 10.33 -3.71 -7.25
N SER A 223 10.24 -2.69 -6.40
CA SER A 223 10.61 -2.80 -4.98
C SER A 223 9.57 -3.57 -4.13
N ARG A 224 8.40 -3.90 -4.68
CA ARG A 224 7.31 -4.52 -3.90
C ARG A 224 7.62 -5.98 -3.56
N PRO A 225 7.52 -6.39 -2.29
CA PRO A 225 7.80 -7.76 -1.90
C PRO A 225 6.73 -8.73 -2.43
N SER A 226 7.19 -9.84 -2.99
CA SER A 226 6.39 -11.04 -3.28
C SER A 226 6.48 -12.05 -2.14
N LYS A 227 5.74 -13.16 -2.24
CA LYS A 227 5.79 -14.23 -1.23
C LYS A 227 7.20 -14.80 -1.07
N PRO A 228 7.56 -15.29 0.15
CA PRO A 228 8.89 -15.85 0.43
C PRO A 228 9.29 -17.04 -0.45
N SER A 229 8.33 -17.73 -1.08
CA SER A 229 8.62 -18.80 -2.04
C SER A 229 9.48 -18.32 -3.22
N GLN A 230 9.56 -17.00 -3.46
CA GLN A 230 10.38 -16.31 -4.48
C GLN A 230 10.44 -17.04 -5.83
N GLY A 231 9.37 -17.73 -6.20
CA GLY A 231 9.21 -18.28 -7.53
C GLY A 231 9.15 -17.12 -8.52
N LEU A 232 9.83 -17.26 -9.66
CA LEU A 232 9.68 -16.34 -10.79
C LEU A 232 8.20 -16.22 -11.14
N GLY A 233 7.68 -14.98 -11.21
CA GLY A 233 6.28 -14.70 -11.54
C GLY A 233 5.29 -14.72 -10.37
N GLU A 234 5.74 -14.81 -9.12
CA GLU A 234 4.86 -14.65 -7.96
C GLU A 234 4.32 -13.21 -7.84
N PRO A 235 2.99 -13.01 -7.73
CA PRO A 235 2.42 -11.68 -7.51
C PRO A 235 2.95 -11.04 -6.23
N THR A 236 2.97 -9.71 -6.24
CA THR A 236 3.32 -8.92 -5.06
C THR A 236 2.30 -9.11 -3.94
N THR A 237 2.73 -8.85 -2.71
CA THR A 237 1.85 -8.91 -1.55
C THR A 237 0.82 -7.76 -1.58
N VAL A 238 -0.45 -8.07 -1.32
CA VAL A 238 -1.56 -7.11 -1.47
C VAL A 238 -1.46 -5.92 -0.50
N ASP A 239 -0.87 -6.12 0.68
CA ASP A 239 -0.85 -5.10 1.74
C ASP A 239 0.45 -4.26 1.77
N CYS A 240 1.32 -4.40 0.75
CA CYS A 240 2.62 -3.70 0.71
C CYS A 240 2.62 -2.34 -0.02
N TRP A 241 1.45 -1.84 -0.43
CA TRP A 241 1.32 -0.63 -1.25
C TRP A 241 1.18 0.66 -0.42
N ALA A 242 1.99 0.78 0.62
CA ALA A 242 2.11 2.00 1.44
C ALA A 242 2.99 3.02 0.73
N CYS A 243 2.62 4.29 0.69
CA CYS A 243 3.54 5.34 0.23
C CYS A 243 4.86 5.25 1.03
N PRO A 244 6.02 5.19 0.39
CA PRO A 244 7.30 5.05 1.08
C PRO A 244 7.68 6.31 1.87
N ILE A 245 7.08 7.46 1.55
CA ILE A 245 7.35 8.74 2.20
C ILE A 245 6.43 8.95 3.42
N CYS A 246 5.11 8.83 3.24
CA CYS A 246 4.13 9.17 4.28
C CYS A 246 3.26 8.01 4.79
N GLY A 247 3.41 6.81 4.24
CA GLY A 247 2.65 5.63 4.66
C GLY A 247 1.16 5.62 4.25
N LEU A 248 0.67 6.63 3.51
CA LEU A 248 -0.69 6.68 2.96
C LEU A 248 -0.87 5.71 1.76
N ASP A 249 -2.08 5.64 1.21
CA ASP A 249 -2.43 4.71 0.13
C ASP A 249 -1.72 5.02 -1.19
N ALA A 250 -0.83 4.10 -1.60
CA ALA A 250 -0.06 4.16 -2.85
C ALA A 250 -0.25 2.89 -3.70
N ARG A 251 -1.44 2.28 -3.62
CA ARG A 251 -1.85 1.23 -4.58
C ARG A 251 -1.83 1.79 -6.01
N PRO A 252 -1.54 0.98 -7.04
CA PRO A 252 -1.43 1.47 -8.42
C PRO A 252 -2.62 2.33 -8.88
N CYS A 253 -3.86 1.92 -8.58
CA CYS A 253 -5.05 2.68 -8.94
C CYS A 253 -5.19 4.05 -8.23
N ASN A 254 -4.38 4.30 -7.21
CA ASN A 254 -4.35 5.53 -6.42
C ASN A 254 -3.05 6.33 -6.61
N LEU A 255 -2.16 5.91 -7.51
CA LEU A 255 -1.02 6.71 -7.95
C LEU A 255 -1.46 7.74 -8.99
N GLN A 256 -0.70 8.83 -9.08
CA GLN A 256 -0.79 9.84 -10.13
C GLN A 256 0.63 10.26 -10.50
N VAL A 257 0.87 10.47 -11.80
CA VAL A 257 2.08 11.12 -12.28
C VAL A 257 2.00 12.62 -11.96
N ASP A 258 3.11 13.21 -11.53
CA ASP A 258 3.20 14.65 -11.29
C ASP A 258 3.92 15.33 -12.46
N ASP A 259 3.14 16.03 -13.29
CA ASP A 259 3.63 16.59 -14.56
C ASP A 259 4.68 17.68 -14.34
N PHE A 260 4.58 18.43 -13.24
CA PHE A 260 5.58 19.45 -12.89
C PHE A 260 6.94 18.80 -12.66
N PHE A 261 7.00 17.77 -11.81
CA PHE A 261 8.25 17.07 -11.54
C PHE A 261 8.73 16.23 -12.73
N ALA A 262 7.82 15.72 -13.57
CA ALA A 262 8.19 15.05 -14.81
C ALA A 262 8.90 16.02 -15.78
N ASP A 263 8.42 17.25 -15.89
CA ASP A 263 9.05 18.28 -16.72
C ASP A 263 10.37 18.78 -16.12
N VAL A 264 10.48 18.90 -14.79
CA VAL A 264 11.75 19.16 -14.12
C VAL A 264 12.77 18.06 -14.45
N ALA A 265 12.40 16.79 -14.30
CA ALA A 265 13.28 15.67 -14.58
C ALA A 265 13.78 15.68 -16.03
N LYS A 266 12.88 15.90 -17.00
CA LYS A 266 13.25 16.05 -18.42
C LYS A 266 14.25 17.18 -18.65
N GLN A 267 14.05 18.34 -18.01
CA GLN A 267 14.94 19.50 -18.14
C GLN A 267 16.32 19.25 -17.53
N LEU A 268 16.38 18.60 -16.35
CA LEU A 268 17.64 18.20 -15.72
C LEU A 268 18.41 17.19 -16.59
N LEU A 269 17.72 16.19 -17.15
CA LEU A 269 18.30 15.21 -18.06
C LEU A 269 18.84 15.86 -19.33
N ALA A 270 18.04 16.71 -19.98
CA ALA A 270 18.45 17.43 -21.20
C ALA A 270 19.65 18.36 -20.96
N SER A 271 19.79 18.88 -19.73
CA SER A 271 20.91 19.75 -19.33
C SER A 271 22.13 18.98 -18.82
N GLY A 272 22.10 17.64 -18.83
CA GLY A 272 23.19 16.80 -18.30
C GLY A 272 23.36 16.84 -16.79
N LYS A 273 22.38 17.38 -16.05
CA LYS A 273 22.41 17.56 -14.59
C LYS A 273 21.83 16.36 -13.83
N THR A 274 22.29 15.15 -14.14
CA THR A 274 21.77 13.90 -13.55
C THR A 274 22.11 13.72 -12.06
N GLY A 275 23.13 14.41 -11.56
CA GLY A 275 23.55 14.36 -10.15
C GLY A 275 22.77 15.29 -9.21
N VAL A 276 21.82 16.08 -9.72
CA VAL A 276 21.02 16.99 -8.89
C VAL A 276 20.05 16.18 -8.03
N LYS A 277 20.15 16.35 -6.71
CA LYS A 277 19.26 15.67 -5.75
C LYS A 277 18.05 16.50 -5.36
N LYS A 278 18.20 17.81 -5.33
CA LYS A 278 17.15 18.75 -4.91
C LYS A 278 17.06 19.94 -5.84
N ILE A 279 15.86 20.47 -5.95
CA ILE A 279 15.59 21.75 -6.60
C ILE A 279 15.01 22.70 -5.56
N GLU A 280 15.22 23.99 -5.76
CA GLU A 280 14.54 25.05 -5.04
C GLU A 280 13.43 25.59 -5.95
N VAL A 281 12.19 25.62 -5.46
CA VAL A 281 11.00 26.02 -6.23
C VAL A 281 10.36 27.27 -5.64
N LEU A 282 10.14 28.29 -6.46
CA LEU A 282 9.52 29.56 -6.08
C LEU A 282 7.99 29.53 -6.22
N ALA A 283 7.33 30.55 -5.67
CA ALA A 283 5.87 30.68 -5.68
C ALA A 283 5.26 30.90 -7.08
N ASP A 284 6.03 31.20 -8.12
CA ASP A 284 5.55 31.23 -9.51
C ASP A 284 5.75 29.87 -10.23
N GLY A 285 6.34 28.91 -9.53
CA GLY A 285 6.72 27.60 -10.04
C GLY A 285 7.99 27.59 -10.89
N SER A 286 8.75 28.69 -10.93
CA SER A 286 10.12 28.65 -11.40
C SER A 286 10.98 27.89 -10.39
N TRP A 287 12.04 27.24 -10.87
CA TRP A 287 12.90 26.43 -10.02
C TRP A 287 14.36 26.51 -10.45
N THR A 288 15.27 26.27 -9.52
CA THR A 288 16.71 26.17 -9.74
C THR A 288 17.23 24.87 -9.14
N ALA A 289 18.27 24.30 -9.77
CA ALA A 289 18.93 23.13 -9.22
C ALA A 289 19.79 23.54 -8.01
N ILE A 290 19.71 22.79 -6.93
CA ILE A 290 20.63 22.94 -5.80
C ILE A 290 21.84 22.06 -6.11
N GLU A 291 22.95 22.69 -6.51
CA GLU A 291 24.21 22.00 -6.78
C GLU A 291 24.93 21.77 -5.44
N GLU A 292 25.20 20.50 -5.10
CA GLU A 292 26.08 20.18 -3.97
C GLU A 292 27.50 20.64 -4.35
N VAL A 293 28.01 21.66 -3.67
CA VAL A 293 29.40 22.11 -3.86
C VAL A 293 30.30 20.97 -3.38
N ASN A 294 31.01 20.33 -4.30
CA ASN A 294 32.11 19.41 -3.96
C ASN A 294 33.23 20.23 -3.31
N GLU A 295 33.17 20.44 -2.00
CA GLU A 295 34.38 20.80 -1.24
C GLU A 295 35.30 19.57 -1.26
N GLY A 296 36.33 19.67 -2.11
CA GLY A 296 37.27 18.61 -2.38
C GLY A 296 38.11 18.20 -1.17
N GLU A 297 38.64 16.99 -1.29
CA GLU A 297 39.64 16.34 -0.45
C GLU A 297 40.68 17.30 0.14
N GLU A 298 40.69 17.48 1.48
CA GLU A 298 41.90 17.42 2.31
C GLU A 298 41.56 16.85 3.71
N LEU A 299 42.48 16.02 4.20
CA LEU A 299 42.34 15.03 5.26
C LEU A 299 42.32 15.61 6.68
N SER A 300 41.44 15.12 7.55
CA SER A 300 41.82 14.52 8.86
C SER A 300 40.58 14.12 9.67
N GLY A 301 40.66 12.94 10.29
CA GLY A 301 39.52 12.15 10.68
C GLY A 301 38.64 12.72 11.80
N SER A 302 37.36 12.37 11.72
CA SER A 302 36.59 11.92 12.87
C SER A 302 35.39 11.10 12.38
N GLU A 303 34.94 10.24 13.29
CA GLU A 303 34.14 9.02 13.10
C GLU A 303 32.90 9.17 12.22
N GLY A 304 32.72 8.19 11.33
CA GLY A 304 31.56 8.09 10.45
C GLY A 304 30.27 7.82 11.22
N ALA A 305 29.39 8.82 11.24
CA ALA A 305 27.98 8.60 11.52
C ALA A 305 27.34 7.97 10.27
N GLN A 306 27.24 6.65 10.25
CA GLN A 306 26.39 5.92 9.31
C GLN A 306 24.95 6.39 9.49
N GLN A 307 24.47 7.26 8.60
CA GLN A 307 23.04 7.48 8.46
C GLN A 307 22.43 6.22 7.86
N SER A 308 21.68 5.53 8.70
CA SER A 308 20.90 4.37 8.32
C SER A 308 19.85 4.77 7.28
N PRO A 309 19.46 3.85 6.38
CA PRO A 309 18.33 4.09 5.47
C PRO A 309 17.10 4.51 6.27
N PRO A 310 16.16 5.30 5.68
CA PRO A 310 14.97 5.71 6.38
C PRO A 310 14.33 4.47 6.97
N SER A 311 14.22 4.48 8.30
CA SER A 311 13.68 3.37 9.04
C SER A 311 12.32 3.08 8.43
N ARG A 312 12.12 1.86 7.93
CA ARG A 312 10.80 1.35 7.61
C ARG A 312 9.91 1.76 8.77
N VAL A 313 8.99 2.71 8.55
CA VAL A 313 8.07 3.16 9.61
C VAL A 313 7.50 1.88 10.17
N LYS A 314 7.92 1.52 11.38
CA LYS A 314 7.33 0.40 12.09
C LYS A 314 5.93 0.89 12.32
N ILE A 315 5.00 0.43 11.50
CA ILE A 315 3.59 0.44 11.84
C ILE A 315 3.58 -0.35 13.14
N GLN A 316 3.54 0.37 14.27
CA GLN A 316 3.26 -0.27 15.54
C GLN A 316 1.93 -0.97 15.30
N GLU A 317 1.96 -2.29 15.45
CA GLU A 317 0.77 -3.09 15.26
C GLU A 317 -0.13 -2.77 16.44
N GLU A 318 -1.02 -1.81 16.21
CA GLU A 318 -2.04 -1.39 17.14
C GLU A 318 -2.91 -2.61 17.45
N THR A 319 -2.70 -3.20 18.62
CA THR A 319 -3.63 -4.16 19.17
C THR A 319 -4.55 -3.42 20.14
N PRO A 320 -5.84 -3.78 20.22
CA PRO A 320 -6.72 -3.11 21.17
C PRO A 320 -6.24 -3.26 22.63
N ASP A 321 -5.44 -4.30 22.92
CA ASP A 321 -4.85 -4.57 24.25
C ASP A 321 -3.64 -3.66 24.57
N THR A 322 -3.06 -2.98 23.57
CA THR A 322 -1.91 -2.06 23.74
C THR A 322 -2.32 -0.59 23.66
N MET A 323 -3.63 -0.33 23.56
CA MET A 323 -4.22 0.99 23.47
C MET A 323 -4.67 1.48 24.85
N ASP A 324 -3.72 1.64 25.77
CA ASP A 324 -3.93 2.41 27.02
C ASP A 324 -3.97 3.92 26.73
#